data_AF-A0A2E1WF45-F1
#
_entry.id   AF-A0A2E1WF45-F1
#
_cell.length_a   1.000
_cell.length_b   1.000
_cell.length_c   1.000
_cell.angle_alpha   90.00
_cell.angle_beta   90.00
_cell.angle_gamma   90.00
#
_symmetry.space_group_name_H-M   'P 1'
#
loop_
_entity.id
_entity.type
_entity.pdbx_description
1 polymer ?
#
loop_
_entity_poly.entity_id
_entity_poly.type
_entity_poly.pdbx_seq_one_letter_code
_entity_poly.pdbx_strand_id
1 'polypeptide(L)'
;AASLKDSLLTLALFIRSAKTRSMDEQTAESGGNLGWINPDSYPIPEFGMVLGQIEKNVCAGPVRTEMGYHLLWVESTKPGGPASIDKHWTEIETMALNNKKGERFRALVSSARQNIFVHINN
;
A
#
# COMPACT_ATOMS: atom_id res chain seq x y z
N ALA A 1 6.54 -26.18 -0.29
CA ALA A 1 5.45 -25.18 -0.20
C ALA A 1 4.10 -25.81 0.13
N ALA A 2 3.66 -26.87 -0.56
CA ALA A 2 2.38 -27.54 -0.28
C ALA A 2 2.24 -28.02 1.18
N SER A 3 3.22 -28.75 1.73
CA SER A 3 3.21 -29.17 3.14
C SER A 3 3.27 -28.04 4.15
N LEU A 4 3.83 -26.89 3.77
CA LEU A 4 3.89 -25.70 4.63
C LEU A 4 2.51 -25.05 4.71
N LYS A 5 1.80 -24.92 3.59
CA LYS A 5 0.45 -24.34 3.50
C LYS A 5 -0.51 -24.98 4.51
N ASP A 6 -0.51 -26.31 4.60
CA ASP A 6 -1.44 -27.08 5.46
C ASP A 6 -1.27 -26.76 6.96
N SER A 7 -0.10 -26.23 7.36
CA SER A 7 0.17 -25.81 8.74
C SER A 7 -0.12 -24.33 9.00
N LEU A 8 -0.41 -23.52 7.98
CA LEU A 8 -0.65 -22.07 8.09
C LEU A 8 -2.14 -21.75 8.16
N LEU A 9 -2.80 -22.27 9.20
CA LEU A 9 -4.25 -22.15 9.40
C LEU A 9 -4.70 -20.77 9.91
N THR A 10 -3.77 -19.96 10.43
CA THR A 10 -4.06 -18.63 10.98
C THR A 10 -3.06 -17.61 10.46
N LEU A 11 -3.48 -16.34 10.44
CA LEU A 11 -2.61 -15.23 10.05
C LEU A 11 -1.35 -15.17 10.92
N ALA A 12 -1.47 -15.42 12.23
CA ALA A 12 -0.32 -15.42 13.14
C ALA A 12 0.72 -16.49 12.77
N LEU A 13 0.28 -17.69 12.38
CA LEU A 13 1.18 -18.74 11.90
C LEU A 13 1.80 -18.38 10.55
N PHE A 14 1.03 -17.79 9.65
CA PHE A 14 1.52 -17.29 8.36
C PHE A 14 2.63 -16.24 8.56
N ILE A 15 2.38 -15.20 9.36
CA ILE A 15 3.35 -14.14 9.68
C ILE A 15 4.62 -14.71 10.30
N ARG A 16 4.49 -15.64 11.25
CA ARG A 16 5.65 -16.30 11.88
C ARG A 16 6.46 -17.10 10.86
N SER A 17 5.78 -17.81 9.96
CA SER A 17 6.44 -18.56 8.89
C SER A 17 7.12 -17.63 7.88
N ALA A 18 6.50 -16.50 7.53
CA ALA A 18 7.11 -15.51 6.64
C ALA A 18 8.41 -14.95 7.25
N LYS A 19 8.39 -14.54 8.53
CA LYS A 19 9.58 -14.06 9.25
C LYS A 19 10.73 -15.08 9.32
N THR A 20 10.42 -16.37 9.36
CA THR A 20 11.44 -17.41 9.60
C THR A 20 11.87 -18.18 8.35
N ARG A 21 11.06 -18.17 7.29
CA ARG A 21 11.25 -19.04 6.12
C ARG A 21 11.14 -18.30 4.77
N SER A 22 10.70 -17.04 4.75
CA SER A 22 10.63 -16.29 3.50
C SER A 22 12.03 -16.00 2.98
N MET A 23 12.20 -16.11 1.65
CA MET A 23 13.42 -15.66 0.95
C MET A 23 13.33 -14.20 0.49
N ASP A 24 12.17 -13.56 0.67
CA ASP A 24 12.00 -12.13 0.42
C ASP A 24 12.42 -11.32 1.65
N GLU A 25 13.68 -10.89 1.67
CA GLU A 25 14.26 -10.10 2.77
C GLU A 25 13.56 -8.75 2.98
N GLN A 26 12.91 -8.19 1.94
CA GLN A 26 12.24 -6.89 2.04
C GLN A 26 10.98 -6.95 2.90
N THR A 27 10.29 -8.10 2.90
CA THR A 27 9.00 -8.26 3.60
C THR A 27 9.03 -9.32 4.69
N ALA A 28 10.06 -10.16 4.76
CA ALA A 28 10.18 -11.22 5.78
C ALA A 28 10.00 -10.66 7.19
N GLU A 29 10.73 -9.60 7.56
CA GLU A 29 10.66 -8.99 8.89
C GLU A 29 9.28 -8.41 9.22
N SER A 30 8.53 -7.94 8.21
CA SER A 30 7.14 -7.46 8.36
C SER A 30 6.09 -8.57 8.29
N GLY A 31 6.50 -9.84 8.19
CA GLY A 31 5.59 -10.98 8.10
C GLY A 31 5.04 -11.23 6.69
N GLY A 32 5.72 -10.75 5.65
CA GLY A 32 5.27 -10.84 4.27
C GLY A 32 4.26 -9.76 3.88
N ASN A 33 4.19 -8.65 4.64
CA ASN A 33 3.17 -7.62 4.42
C ASN A 33 3.49 -6.78 3.17
N LEU A 34 2.61 -6.84 2.17
CA LEU A 34 2.69 -6.09 0.92
C LEU A 34 1.79 -4.83 0.89
N GLY A 35 1.01 -4.60 1.94
CA GLY A 35 0.03 -3.50 2.01
C GLY A 35 -1.14 -3.66 1.03
N TRP A 36 -1.76 -2.54 0.67
CA TRP A 36 -2.81 -2.51 -0.34
C TRP A 36 -2.19 -2.52 -1.74
N ILE A 37 -2.43 -3.60 -2.48
CA ILE A 37 -1.96 -3.72 -3.86
C ILE A 37 -3.14 -3.61 -4.84
N ASN A 38 -2.87 -3.06 -6.01
CA ASN A 38 -3.81 -3.12 -7.14
C ASN A 38 -3.40 -4.30 -8.03
N PRO A 39 -4.21 -5.37 -8.13
CA PRO A 39 -3.90 -6.55 -8.95
C PRO A 39 -3.58 -6.21 -10.42
N ASP A 40 -4.23 -5.18 -10.98
CA ASP A 40 -4.08 -4.81 -12.40
C ASP A 40 -2.75 -4.13 -12.71
N SER A 41 -2.10 -3.54 -11.70
CA SER A 41 -0.84 -2.79 -11.85
C SER A 41 0.30 -3.35 -11.00
N TYR A 42 0.11 -4.51 -10.37
CA TYR A 42 1.11 -5.09 -9.51
C TYR A 42 2.25 -5.71 -10.35
N PRO A 43 3.54 -5.53 -9.96
CA PRO A 43 4.66 -5.98 -10.80
C PRO A 43 4.76 -7.50 -11.03
N ILE A 44 4.07 -8.31 -10.22
CA ILE A 44 4.04 -9.76 -10.34
C ILE A 44 2.71 -10.18 -10.98
N PRO A 45 2.68 -10.48 -12.30
CA PRO A 45 1.42 -10.69 -13.02
C PRO A 45 0.64 -11.91 -12.52
N GLU A 46 1.34 -12.97 -12.07
CA GLU A 46 0.68 -14.16 -11.54
C GLU A 46 -0.08 -13.86 -10.25
N PHE A 47 0.34 -12.85 -9.46
CA PHE A 47 -0.43 -12.41 -8.31
C PHE A 47 -1.74 -11.77 -8.77
N GLY A 48 -1.68 -10.91 -9.79
CA GLY A 48 -2.87 -10.30 -10.40
C GLY A 48 -3.90 -11.33 -10.85
N MET A 49 -3.45 -12.46 -11.40
CA MET A 49 -4.31 -13.55 -11.87
C MET A 49 -5.01 -14.33 -10.76
N VAL A 50 -4.37 -14.49 -9.59
CA VAL A 50 -4.86 -15.40 -8.54
C VAL A 50 -5.49 -14.67 -7.35
N LEU A 51 -5.12 -13.42 -7.06
CA LEU A 51 -5.59 -12.71 -5.86
C LEU A 51 -7.12 -12.58 -5.78
N GLY A 52 -7.79 -12.41 -6.93
CA GLY A 52 -9.26 -12.36 -7.00
C GLY A 52 -9.95 -13.71 -6.73
N GLN A 53 -9.21 -14.81 -6.72
CA GLN A 53 -9.71 -16.18 -6.52
C GLN A 53 -9.41 -16.70 -5.10
N ILE A 54 -8.58 -16.00 -4.33
CA ILE A 54 -8.17 -16.41 -2.99
C ILE A 54 -9.27 -16.08 -1.99
N GLU A 55 -9.68 -17.08 -1.22
CA GLU A 55 -10.58 -16.88 -0.09
C GLU A 55 -9.90 -16.04 1.00
N LYS A 56 -10.66 -15.08 1.57
CA LYS A 56 -10.15 -14.23 2.65
C LYS A 56 -9.76 -15.07 3.86
N ASN A 57 -8.66 -14.70 4.50
CA ASN A 57 -8.15 -15.35 5.70
C ASN A 57 -7.77 -16.83 5.52
N VAL A 58 -7.43 -17.22 4.29
CA VAL A 58 -6.95 -18.56 3.96
C VAL A 58 -5.59 -18.45 3.28
N CYS A 59 -4.64 -19.30 3.69
CA CYS A 59 -3.36 -19.43 3.01
C CYS A 59 -3.55 -20.12 1.65
N ALA A 60 -3.17 -19.44 0.57
CA ALA A 60 -3.31 -19.89 -0.81
C ALA A 60 -1.96 -20.17 -1.48
N GLY A 61 -2.02 -20.91 -2.59
CA GLY A 61 -0.84 -21.32 -3.36
C GLY A 61 -0.49 -22.81 -3.22
N PRO A 62 0.72 -23.21 -3.62
CA PRO A 62 1.81 -22.33 -4.07
C PRO A 62 1.58 -21.71 -5.46
N VAL A 63 1.88 -20.43 -5.59
CA VAL A 63 1.87 -19.68 -6.86
C VAL A 63 3.30 -19.65 -7.39
N ARG A 64 3.51 -20.08 -8.63
CA ARG A 64 4.84 -20.05 -9.27
C ARG A 64 5.01 -18.72 -10.00
N THR A 65 6.15 -18.05 -9.77
CA THR A 65 6.59 -16.86 -10.50
C THR A 65 8.06 -17.03 -10.91
N GLU A 66 8.63 -16.04 -11.60
CA GLU A 66 10.07 -16.01 -11.91
C GLU A 66 10.96 -16.05 -10.66
N MET A 67 10.48 -15.55 -9.52
CA MET A 67 11.21 -15.52 -8.25
C MET A 67 11.08 -16.81 -7.43
N GLY A 68 10.31 -17.79 -7.90
CA GLY A 68 10.11 -19.08 -7.22
C GLY A 68 8.65 -19.36 -6.86
N TYR A 69 8.41 -19.87 -5.65
CA TYR A 69 7.08 -20.26 -5.19
C TYR A 69 6.63 -19.43 -4.00
N HIS A 70 5.39 -18.94 -4.09
CA HIS A 70 4.81 -18.02 -3.11
C HIS A 70 3.57 -18.64 -2.49
N LEU A 71 3.44 -18.48 -1.18
CA LEU A 71 2.17 -18.66 -0.48
C LEU A 71 1.58 -17.28 -0.24
N LEU A 72 0.29 -17.11 -0.48
CA LEU A 72 -0.39 -15.83 -0.41
C LEU A 72 -1.46 -15.86 0.67
N TRP A 73 -1.70 -14.73 1.32
CA TRP A 73 -2.78 -14.54 2.28
C TRP A 73 -3.50 -13.23 1.97
N VAL A 74 -4.83 -13.28 1.84
CA VAL A 74 -5.65 -12.08 1.62
C VAL A 74 -6.39 -11.74 2.91
N GLU A 75 -5.97 -10.69 3.60
CA GLU A 75 -6.65 -10.21 4.82
C GLU A 75 -7.93 -9.44 4.48
N SER A 76 -7.88 -8.60 3.44
CA SER A 76 -9.01 -7.76 3.05
C SER A 76 -8.98 -7.40 1.57
N THR A 77 -10.16 -7.07 1.05
CA THR A 77 -10.35 -6.57 -0.31
C THR A 77 -11.28 -5.36 -0.23
N LYS A 78 -10.98 -4.33 -1.02
CA LYS A 78 -11.82 -3.13 -1.16
C LYS A 78 -11.99 -2.80 -2.64
N PRO A 79 -13.14 -2.25 -3.05
CA PRO A 79 -13.30 -1.75 -4.41
C PRO A 79 -12.23 -0.70 -4.72
N GLY A 80 -11.52 -0.89 -5.83
CA GLY A 80 -10.63 0.11 -6.40
C GLY A 80 -11.37 1.11 -7.27
N GLY A 81 -10.60 1.93 -7.98
CA GLY A 81 -11.10 2.92 -8.95
C GLY A 81 -10.69 4.36 -8.61
N PRO A 82 -10.98 5.30 -9.52
CA PRO A 82 -10.70 6.71 -9.28
C PRO A 82 -11.47 7.23 -8.07
N ALA A 83 -10.87 8.19 -7.37
CA ALA A 83 -11.57 8.92 -6.33
C ALA A 83 -12.80 9.62 -6.94
N SER A 84 -13.94 9.43 -6.30
CA SER A 84 -15.21 10.11 -6.62
C SER A 84 -15.67 10.92 -5.42
N ILE A 85 -16.27 12.08 -5.70
CA ILE A 85 -16.80 13.00 -4.70
C ILE A 85 -17.83 12.29 -3.80
N ASP A 86 -18.69 11.46 -4.37
CA ASP A 86 -19.75 10.76 -3.62
C ASP A 86 -19.20 9.75 -2.61
N LYS A 87 -18.04 9.14 -2.90
CA LYS A 87 -17.45 8.08 -2.06
C LYS A 87 -16.31 8.56 -1.16
N HIS A 88 -15.68 9.69 -1.49
CA HIS A 88 -14.44 10.16 -0.86
C HIS A 88 -14.48 11.66 -0.54
N TRP A 89 -15.66 12.19 -0.20
CA TRP A 89 -15.86 13.62 0.07
C TRP A 89 -14.85 14.14 1.10
N THR A 90 -14.73 13.46 2.24
CA THR A 90 -13.88 13.89 3.35
C THR A 90 -12.41 14.01 2.94
N GLU A 91 -11.87 13.01 2.24
CA GLU A 91 -10.50 13.02 1.76
C GLU A 91 -10.27 14.11 0.71
N ILE A 92 -11.18 14.21 -0.28
CA ILE A 92 -11.10 15.21 -1.35
C ILE A 92 -11.19 16.62 -0.78
N GLU A 93 -12.12 16.88 0.14
CA GLU A 93 -12.29 18.16 0.82
C GLU A 93 -11.02 18.52 1.60
N THR A 94 -10.46 17.57 2.35
CA THR A 94 -9.23 17.79 3.12
C THR A 94 -8.06 18.14 2.22
N MET A 95 -7.87 17.39 1.12
CA MET A 95 -6.81 17.65 0.15
C MET A 95 -6.98 19.02 -0.52
N ALA A 96 -8.19 19.35 -0.96
CA ALA A 96 -8.51 20.63 -1.58
C ALA A 96 -8.30 21.80 -0.61
N LEU A 97 -8.75 21.65 0.64
CA LEU A 97 -8.57 22.66 1.68
C LEU A 97 -7.09 22.91 1.98
N ASN A 98 -6.29 21.85 2.11
CA ASN A 98 -4.85 21.96 2.35
C ASN A 98 -4.12 22.61 1.17
N ASN A 99 -4.50 22.27 -0.05
CA ASN A 99 -3.96 22.92 -1.25
C ASN A 99 -4.26 24.43 -1.22
N LYS A 100 -5.53 24.81 -1.03
CA LYS A 100 -5.97 26.22 -0.95
C LYS A 100 -5.28 27.00 0.18
N LYS A 101 -5.09 26.39 1.34
CA LYS A 101 -4.31 26.97 2.45
C LYS A 101 -2.87 27.23 2.04
N GLY A 102 -2.23 26.27 1.37
CA GLY A 102 -0.87 26.40 0.86
C GLY A 102 -0.73 27.52 -0.18
N GLU A 103 -1.67 27.63 -1.10
CA GLU A 103 -1.72 28.71 -2.09
C GLU A 103 -1.87 30.09 -1.43
N ARG A 104 -2.81 30.22 -0.49
CA ARG A 104 -3.02 31.49 0.23
C ARG A 104 -1.80 31.88 1.05
N PHE A 105 -1.15 30.92 1.70
CA PHE A 105 0.08 31.18 2.45
C PHE A 105 1.20 31.68 1.54
N ARG A 106 1.42 31.04 0.38
CA ARG A 106 2.41 31.49 -0.61
C ARG A 106 2.12 32.90 -1.11
N ALA A 107 0.87 33.22 -1.41
CA ALA A 107 0.46 34.55 -1.84
C ALA A 107 0.74 35.60 -0.76
N LEU A 108 0.38 35.32 0.50
CA LEU A 108 0.65 36.22 1.62
C LEU A 108 2.14 36.50 1.80
N VAL A 109 2.99 35.46 1.75
CA VAL A 109 4.45 35.60 1.84
C VAL A 109 4.98 36.44 0.69
N SER A 110 4.48 36.25 -0.53
CA SER A 110 4.88 37.02 -1.70
C SER A 110 4.53 38.50 -1.56
N SER A 111 3.30 38.82 -1.16
CA SER A 111 2.86 40.21 -0.94
C SER A 111 3.62 40.88 0.22
N ALA A 112 3.88 40.16 1.31
CA ALA A 112 4.66 40.68 2.43
C ALA A 112 6.09 41.06 1.99
N ARG A 113 6.74 40.24 1.15
CA ARG A 113 8.08 40.52 0.62
C ARG A 113 8.14 41.77 -0.26
N GLN A 114 7.06 42.13 -0.96
CA GLN A 114 7.01 43.33 -1.79
C GLN A 114 6.88 44.62 -0.97
N ASN A 115 6.23 44.53 0.19
CA ASN A 115 5.91 45.69 1.02
C ASN A 115 6.84 45.88 2.22
N ILE A 116 7.72 44.90 2.49
CA ILE A 116 8.67 44.93 3.61
C ILE A 116 10.08 45.05 3.04
N PHE A 117 10.76 46.14 3.36
CA PHE A 117 12.17 46.32 3.04
C PHE A 117 13.01 45.44 3.98
N VAL A 118 13.64 44.39 3.43
CA VAL A 118 14.56 43.52 4.17
C VAL A 118 15.98 43.79 3.69
N HIS A 119 16.83 44.29 4.60
CA HIS A 119 18.27 44.42 4.38
C HIS A 119 18.99 43.36 5.18
N ILE A 120 19.79 42.51 4.52
CA ILE A 120 20.59 41.47 5.17
C ILE A 120 22.04 41.98 5.20
N ASN A 121 22.56 42.24 6.40
CA ASN A 121 23.98 42.57 6.58
C ASN A 121 24.78 41.26 6.61
N ASN A 122 25.80 41.18 5.74
CA ASN A 122 26.81 40.12 5.74
C ASN A 122 27.91 40.40 6.77
#